data_AF-A0A2X1X5T8-F1
#
_entry.id   AF-A0A2X1X5T8-F1
#
_cell.length_a   1.000
_cell.length_b   1.000
_cell.length_c   1.000
_cell.angle_alpha   90.00
_cell.angle_beta   90.00
_cell.angle_gamma   90.00
#
_symmetry.space_group_name_H-M   'P 1'
#
loop_
_entity.id
_entity.type
_entity.pdbx_description
1 polymer ?
#
loop_
_entity_poly.entity_id
_entity_poly.type
_entity_poly.pdbx_seq_one_letter_code
_entity_poly.pdbx_strand_id
1 'polypeptide(L)'
;MKIYEISEKVGTIFQNPKTQFFNLDSDSELTFGLENLGENPDKIKRQVFKVVRDLGIERLKNRNVFMMSGGEKQLLAIASIYATNPDVYVFDEPSANIDDMALKE
;
A
#
# COMPACT_ATOMS: atom_id res chain seq x y z
N MET A 1 24.88 5.76 0.65
CA MET A 1 23.50 6.22 0.89
C MET A 1 23.20 6.08 2.36
N LYS A 2 22.54 7.07 2.96
CA LYS A 2 21.96 6.96 4.29
C LYS A 2 20.71 6.07 4.22
N ILE A 3 20.28 5.52 5.35
CA ILE A 3 19.15 4.58 5.40
C ILE A 3 17.88 5.17 4.78
N TYR A 4 17.55 6.43 5.08
CA TYR A 4 16.35 7.06 4.53
C TYR A 4 16.38 7.20 2.99
N GLU A 5 17.56 7.41 2.40
CA GLU A 5 17.71 7.48 0.93
C GLU A 5 17.47 6.11 0.28
N ILE A 6 17.65 5.02 1.01
CA ILE A 6 17.33 3.66 0.55
C ILE A 6 15.82 3.43 0.66
N SER A 7 15.20 3.86 1.77
CA SER A 7 13.75 3.75 2.00
C SER A 7 12.92 4.49 0.96
N GLU A 8 13.45 5.54 0.32
CA GLU A 8 12.79 6.22 -0.80
C GLU A 8 12.74 5.38 -2.08
N LYS A 9 13.67 4.43 -2.25
CA LYS A 9 13.81 3.63 -3.47
C LYS A 9 13.26 2.22 -3.34
N VAL A 10 13.13 1.71 -2.12
CA VAL A 10 12.73 0.34 -1.85
C VAL A 10 11.49 0.34 -0.96
N GLY A 11 10.39 -0.18 -1.49
CA GLY A 11 9.17 -0.43 -0.74
C GLY A 11 9.03 -1.91 -0.39
N THR A 12 8.57 -2.20 0.83
CA THR A 12 8.39 -3.58 1.30
C THR A 12 6.93 -3.85 1.60
N ILE A 13 6.43 -5.01 1.14
CA ILE A 13 5.11 -5.55 1.43
C ILE A 13 5.32 -6.80 2.27
N PHE A 14 4.88 -6.77 3.53
CA PHE A 14 5.06 -7.87 4.47
C PHE A 14 4.06 -9.01 4.27
N GLN A 15 4.46 -10.21 4.69
CA GLN A 15 3.63 -11.42 4.67
C GLN A 15 2.27 -11.24 5.38
N ASN A 16 2.24 -10.50 6.49
CA ASN A 16 1.02 -10.22 7.24
C ASN A 16 0.68 -8.73 7.15
N PRO A 17 -0.26 -8.32 6.27
CA PRO A 17 -0.66 -6.93 6.12
C PRO A 17 -1.13 -6.29 7.44
N LYS A 18 -1.67 -7.07 8.38
CA LYS A 18 -2.20 -6.55 9.65
C LYS A 18 -1.13 -5.88 10.52
N THR A 19 0.14 -6.25 10.37
CA THR A 19 1.25 -5.67 11.14
C THR A 19 1.88 -4.46 10.46
N GLN A 20 1.41 -4.10 9.25
CA GLN A 20 2.00 -3.03 8.44
C GLN A 20 1.23 -1.70 8.54
N PHE A 21 -0.04 -1.73 8.96
CA PHE A 21 -0.89 -0.53 8.96
C PHE A 21 -0.63 0.38 10.15
N PHE A 22 -0.58 1.68 9.86
CA PHE A 22 -0.39 2.73 10.87
C PHE A 22 -1.71 3.46 11.20
N ASN A 23 -2.68 3.44 10.28
CA ASN A 23 -3.96 4.13 10.41
C ASN A 23 -5.14 3.18 10.54
N LEU A 24 -6.25 3.71 11.06
CA LEU A 24 -7.51 2.97 11.21
C LEU A 24 -8.36 2.99 9.93
N ASP A 25 -8.13 3.98 9.06
CA ASP A 25 -8.87 4.18 7.82
C ASP A 25 -7.97 4.02 6.59
N SER A 26 -8.59 3.57 5.50
CA SER A 26 -7.93 3.29 4.23
C SER A 26 -7.29 4.51 3.57
N ASP A 27 -7.90 5.68 3.70
CA ASP A 27 -7.50 6.85 2.93
C ASP A 27 -6.24 7.47 3.56
N SER A 28 -6.20 7.58 4.89
CA SER A 28 -4.99 7.96 5.63
C SER A 28 -3.86 6.96 5.43
N GLU A 29 -4.18 5.66 5.34
CA GLU A 29 -3.16 4.65 5.08
C GLU A 29 -2.56 4.74 3.66
N LEU A 30 -3.35 5.14 2.67
CA LEU A 30 -2.86 5.40 1.30
C LEU A 30 -1.98 6.66 1.22
N THR A 31 -2.22 7.67 2.08
CA THR A 31 -1.42 8.90 2.10
C THR A 31 -0.17 8.81 2.98
N PHE A 32 -0.16 7.93 3.99
CA PHE A 32 0.85 7.85 5.04
C PHE A 32 2.29 7.89 4.51
N GLY A 33 2.62 7.05 3.51
CA GLY A 33 3.96 7.01 2.93
C GLY A 33 4.37 8.33 2.27
N LEU A 34 3.45 8.99 1.58
CA LEU A 34 3.68 10.28 0.91
C LEU A 34 3.81 11.43 1.91
N GLU A 35 3.04 11.40 3.01
CA GLU A 35 3.15 12.36 4.11
C GLU A 35 4.51 12.26 4.80
N ASN A 36 5.01 11.04 5.02
CA ASN A 36 6.34 10.80 5.58
C ASN A 36 7.47 11.32 4.69
N LEU A 37 7.27 11.36 3.37
CA LEU A 37 8.19 11.96 2.40
C LEU A 37 8.09 13.50 2.35
N GLY A 38 7.15 14.10 3.09
CA GLY A 38 6.95 15.55 3.13
C GLY A 38 6.33 16.10 1.84
N GLU A 39 5.59 15.28 1.10
CA GLU A 39 5.00 15.68 -0.18
C GLU A 39 3.88 16.72 -0.03
N ASN A 40 3.71 17.55 -1.06
CA ASN A 40 2.67 18.58 -1.04
C ASN A 40 1.25 17.95 -1.05
N PRO A 41 0.28 18.45 -0.26
CA PRO A 41 -1.07 17.88 -0.18
C PRO A 41 -1.80 17.72 -1.52
N ASP A 42 -1.62 18.64 -2.47
CA ASP A 42 -2.25 18.53 -3.78
C ASP A 42 -1.59 17.45 -4.65
N LYS A 43 -0.28 17.25 -4.49
CA LYS A 43 0.44 16.14 -5.12
C LYS A 43 0.01 14.81 -4.51
N ILE A 44 -0.15 14.74 -3.19
CA ILE A 44 -0.68 13.56 -2.49
C ILE A 44 -2.06 13.18 -3.04
N LYS A 45 -3.00 14.14 -3.11
CA LYS A 45 -4.35 13.89 -3.64
C LYS A 45 -4.33 13.34 -5.07
N ARG A 46 -3.51 13.93 -5.95
CA ARG A 46 -3.37 13.46 -7.34
C ARG A 46 -2.77 12.06 -7.41
N GLN A 47 -1.76 11.80 -6.58
CA GLN A 47 -1.09 10.50 -6.54
C GLN A 47 -2.04 9.41 -6.03
N VAL A 48 -2.76 9.65 -4.93
CA VAL A 48 -3.76 8.70 -4.41
C VAL A 48 -4.87 8.47 -5.44
N PHE A 49 -5.35 9.51 -6.12
CA PHE A 49 -6.35 9.33 -7.19
C PHE A 49 -5.82 8.43 -8.32
N LYS A 50 -4.56 8.63 -8.74
CA LYS A 50 -3.90 7.78 -9.74
C LYS A 50 -3.80 6.34 -9.25
N VAL A 51 -3.29 6.10 -8.05
CA VAL A 51 -3.12 4.77 -7.44
C VAL A 51 -4.44 4.01 -7.36
N VAL A 52 -5.49 4.68 -6.88
CA VAL A 52 -6.82 4.06 -6.73
C VAL A 52 -7.35 3.60 -8.09
N ARG A 53 -7.17 4.42 -9.12
CA ARG A 53 -7.58 4.11 -10.49
C ARG A 53 -6.71 3.02 -11.13
N ASP A 54 -5.40 3.10 -10.99
CA ASP A 54 -4.43 2.16 -11.58
C ASP A 54 -4.67 0.73 -11.07
N LEU A 55 -5.05 0.60 -9.80
CA LEU A 55 -5.29 -0.69 -9.14
C LEU A 55 -6.77 -1.11 -9.10
N GLY A 56 -7.71 -0.26 -9.54
CA GLY A 56 -9.15 -0.53 -9.50
C GLY A 56 -9.68 -0.78 -8.07
N ILE A 57 -9.21 0.00 -7.11
CA ILE A 57 -9.51 -0.18 -5.67
C ILE A 57 -10.44 0.89 -5.11
N GLU A 58 -11.30 1.50 -5.93
CA GLU A 58 -12.26 2.53 -5.51
C GLU A 58 -13.13 2.07 -4.33
N ARG A 59 -13.48 0.77 -4.31
CA ARG A 59 -14.25 0.11 -3.25
C ARG A 59 -13.56 0.10 -1.88
N LEU A 60 -12.24 0.31 -1.83
CA LEU A 60 -11.46 0.30 -0.59
C LEU A 60 -11.47 1.67 0.10
N LYS A 61 -11.90 2.74 -0.57
CA LYS A 61 -11.92 4.09 -0.01
C LYS A 61 -12.90 4.27 1.15
N ASN A 62 -12.57 5.17 2.07
CA ASN A 62 -13.36 5.52 3.24
C ASN A 62 -13.77 4.31 4.10
N ARG A 63 -12.91 3.30 4.19
CA ARG A 63 -13.20 2.08 4.94
C ARG A 63 -12.33 1.99 6.18
N ASN A 64 -12.91 1.42 7.24
CA ASN A 64 -12.15 1.02 8.42
C ASN A 64 -11.31 -0.23 8.07
N VAL A 65 -9.99 -0.12 8.22
CA VAL A 65 -9.02 -1.16 7.89
C VAL A 65 -9.32 -2.46 8.64
N PHE A 66 -9.76 -2.40 9.90
CA PHE A 66 -10.06 -3.61 10.68
C PHE A 66 -11.20 -4.43 10.09
N MET A 67 -12.17 -3.77 9.47
CA MET A 67 -13.35 -4.38 8.86
C MET A 67 -13.10 -4.95 7.45
N MET A 68 -11.91 -4.76 6.89
CA MET A 68 -11.53 -5.31 5.59
C MET A 68 -11.18 -6.81 5.70
N SER A 69 -11.49 -7.55 4.64
CA SER A 69 -11.02 -8.93 4.44
C SER A 69 -9.49 -8.99 4.33
N GLY A 70 -8.92 -10.19 4.42
CA GLY A 70 -7.47 -10.40 4.27
C GLY A 70 -6.95 -9.90 2.92
N GLY A 71 -7.63 -10.24 1.82
CA GLY A 71 -7.24 -9.80 0.47
C GLY A 71 -7.40 -8.29 0.26
N GLU A 72 -8.44 -7.67 0.82
CA GLU A 72 -8.58 -6.20 0.78
C GLU A 72 -7.46 -5.50 1.55
N LYS A 73 -7.05 -6.03 2.71
CA LYS A 73 -5.88 -5.54 3.45
C LYS A 73 -4.60 -5.70 2.63
N GLN A 74 -4.40 -6.84 1.99
CA GLN A 74 -3.23 -7.05 1.13
C GLN A 74 -3.20 -6.04 -0.03
N LEU A 75 -4.33 -5.82 -0.71
CA LEU A 75 -4.44 -4.81 -1.77
C LEU A 75 -4.17 -3.40 -1.23
N LEU A 76 -4.68 -3.05 -0.05
CA LEU A 76 -4.40 -1.75 0.58
C LEU A 76 -2.91 -1.59 0.89
N ALA A 77 -2.25 -2.61 1.45
CA ALA A 77 -0.82 -2.57 1.74
C ALA A 77 0.03 -2.39 0.48
N ILE A 78 -0.31 -3.10 -0.61
CA ILE A 78 0.32 -2.92 -1.92
C ILE A 78 0.09 -1.49 -2.43
N ALA A 79 -1.13 -0.98 -2.33
CA ALA A 79 -1.48 0.35 -2.81
C ALA A 79 -0.75 1.47 -2.05
N SER A 80 -0.61 1.36 -0.72
CA SER A 80 0.13 2.32 0.10
C SER A 80 1.61 2.40 -0.29
N ILE A 81 2.24 1.26 -0.61
CA ILE A 81 3.63 1.23 -1.11
C ILE A 81 3.72 1.67 -2.57
N TYR A 82 2.75 1.28 -3.42
CA TYR A 82 2.68 1.76 -4.80
C TYR A 82 2.51 3.28 -4.88
N ALA A 83 1.82 3.88 -3.90
CA ALA A 83 1.63 5.32 -3.83
C ALA A 83 2.93 6.09 -3.71
N THR A 84 3.91 5.59 -2.96
CA THR A 84 5.24 6.23 -2.84
C THR A 84 6.12 6.02 -4.08
N ASN A 85 5.69 5.18 -5.03
CA ASN A 85 6.36 4.91 -6.31
C ASN A 85 7.87 4.60 -6.16
N PRO A 86 8.25 3.59 -5.35
CA PRO A 86 9.64 3.16 -5.22
C PRO A 86 10.14 2.49 -6.52
N ASP A 87 11.46 2.46 -6.70
CA ASP A 87 12.12 1.76 -7.82
C ASP A 87 12.02 0.24 -7.69
N VAL A 88 12.00 -0.26 -6.45
CA VAL A 88 11.99 -1.70 -6.12
C VAL A 88 10.88 -2.01 -5.14
N TYR A 89 10.13 -3.07 -5.44
CA TYR A 89 9.12 -3.64 -4.56
C TYR A 89 9.62 -4.99 -4.04
N VAL A 90 9.73 -5.11 -2.72
CA VAL A 90 10.08 -6.35 -2.04
C VAL A 90 8.82 -6.95 -1.45
N PHE A 91 8.48 -8.16 -1.89
CA PHE A 91 7.37 -8.92 -1.34
C PHE A 91 7.95 -10.01 -0.43
N ASP A 92 7.57 -9.98 0.84
CA ASP A 92 7.92 -11.03 1.81
C ASP A 92 6.86 -12.13 1.73
N GLU A 93 7.23 -13.27 1.13
CA GLU A 93 6.37 -14.44 0.93
C GLU A 93 5.00 -14.09 0.30
N PRO A 94 4.96 -13.58 -0.95
CA PRO A 94 3.73 -13.09 -1.59
C PRO A 94 2.64 -14.15 -1.76
N SER A 95 3.02 -15.44 -1.79
CA SER A 95 2.12 -16.58 -1.89
C SER A 95 1.54 -17.02 -0.54
N ALA A 96 2.05 -16.53 0.58
CA ALA A 96 1.52 -16.90 1.89
C ALA A 96 0.10 -16.35 2.04
N ASN A 97 -0.88 -17.25 2.24
CA ASN A 97 -2.32 -16.98 2.36
C ASN A 97 -3.07 -16.71 1.04
N ILE A 98 -2.46 -16.96 -0.13
CA ILE A 98 -3.19 -17.03 -1.40
C ILE A 98 -3.50 -18.50 -1.69
N ASP A 99 -4.79 -18.80 -1.91
CA ASP A 99 -5.22 -20.15 -2.29
C ASP A 99 -4.68 -20.49 -3.69
N ASP A 100 -4.28 -21.73 -3.94
CA ASP A 100 -3.54 -22.15 -5.15
C ASP A 100 -4.23 -21.78 -6.48
N MET A 101 -5.57 -21.62 -6.46
CA MET A 101 -6.33 -21.16 -7.63
C MET A 101 -6.02 -19.71 -8.01
N ALA A 102 -5.82 -18.82 -7.04
CA ALA A 102 -5.61 -17.39 -7.28
C ALA A 102 -4.19 -17.06 -7.76
N LEU A 103 -3.24 -18.00 -7.68
CA LEU A 103 -1.87 -17.86 -8.19
C LEU A 103 -1.75 -18.16 -9.70
N LYS A 104 -2.79 -18.73 -10.33
CA LYS A 104 -2.73 -19.25 -11.71
C LYS A 104 -3.54 -18.45 -12.74
N GLU A 105 -4.27 -17.42 -12.32
CA GLU A 105 -4.91 -16.42 -13.21
C GLU A 105 -4.06 -15.15 -13.29
#